data_AF-A0A2V5NV75-F1
#
_entry.id   AF-A0A2V5NV75-F1
#
_cell.length_a   1.000
_cell.length_b   1.000
_cell.length_c   1.000
_cell.angle_alpha   90.00
_cell.angle_beta   90.00
_cell.angle_gamma   90.00
#
_symmetry.space_group_name_H-M   'P 1'
#
loop_
_entity.id
_entity.type
_entity.pdbx_description
1 polymer ?
#
loop_
_entity_poly.entity_id
_entity_poly.type
_entity_poly.pdbx_seq_one_letter_code
_entity_poly.pdbx_strand_id
1 'polypeptide(L)'
;EGYEVMVSRPEAIFHRTEDGNLLEPLESLYVDLPNENLGDILQSIANRKGEILGMDHHASRVSIEAIIPTRGLIGFETDLVNLTRGEGLMSHLFREYAPFKGEISGRGRGVMVSMENGVSTAYALNNIQARGRLFIGPQEDVYEGMIVGENARPGDLPVNPCKAKHLTNMRSQGEGKGIQLEAPLRMTLERAIEYIDIDEYVEATPKSLRLRKRILDATARKRAAAA
;
A
#
# COMPACT_ATOMS: atom_id res chain seq x y z
N GLU A 1 -22.04 8.42 -11.96
CA GLU A 1 -21.55 8.94 -13.25
C GLU A 1 -20.95 7.88 -14.17
N GLY A 2 -20.62 6.68 -13.69
CA GLY A 2 -20.30 5.54 -14.58
C GLY A 2 -18.91 5.56 -15.21
N TYR A 3 -18.02 6.44 -14.74
CA TYR A 3 -16.65 6.55 -15.25
C TYR A 3 -15.76 5.36 -14.86
N GLU A 4 -14.82 5.06 -15.73
CA GLU A 4 -13.72 4.13 -15.51
C GLU A 4 -12.41 4.90 -15.66
N VAL A 5 -11.57 4.87 -14.64
CA VAL A 5 -10.35 5.68 -14.58
C VAL A 5 -9.17 4.89 -14.02
N MET A 6 -7.97 5.29 -14.43
CA MET A 6 -6.73 4.85 -13.79
C MET A 6 -6.14 6.02 -13.01
N VAL A 7 -5.80 5.76 -11.76
CA VAL A 7 -5.25 6.75 -10.82
C VAL A 7 -3.83 6.33 -10.46
N SER A 8 -2.89 7.27 -10.60
CA SER A 8 -1.51 7.11 -10.16
C SER A 8 -1.35 7.44 -8.68
N ARG A 9 -0.20 7.06 -8.12
CA ARG A 9 0.17 7.49 -6.78
C ARG A 9 0.17 9.03 -6.70
N PRO A 10 -0.31 9.62 -5.61
CA PRO A 10 -0.24 11.06 -5.41
C PRO A 10 1.22 11.45 -5.14
N GLU A 11 1.67 12.52 -5.78
CA GLU A 11 3.01 13.03 -5.65
C GLU A 11 2.98 14.48 -5.18
N ALA A 12 3.91 14.85 -4.30
CA ALA A 12 4.09 16.23 -3.92
C ALA A 12 4.66 17.03 -5.10
N ILE A 13 4.16 18.25 -5.29
CA ILE A 13 4.69 19.15 -6.31
C ILE A 13 5.92 19.83 -5.75
N PHE A 14 7.06 19.70 -6.43
CA PHE A 14 8.31 20.34 -6.03
C PHE A 14 8.50 21.68 -6.74
N HIS A 15 9.06 22.66 -6.03
CA HIS A 15 9.49 23.93 -6.59
C HIS A 15 11.01 24.04 -6.61
N ARG A 16 11.54 24.91 -7.45
CA ARG A 16 12.96 25.29 -7.45
C ARG A 16 13.08 26.79 -7.17
N THR A 17 14.03 27.15 -6.31
CA THR A 17 14.40 28.56 -6.13
C THR A 17 15.19 29.07 -7.34
N GLU A 18 15.38 30.38 -7.43
CA GLU A 18 16.26 31.00 -8.44
C GLU A 18 17.69 30.45 -8.36
N ASP A 19 18.15 30.11 -7.16
CA ASP A 19 19.46 29.47 -6.91
C ASP A 19 19.50 27.96 -7.22
N GLY A 20 18.39 27.36 -7.68
CA GLY A 20 18.29 25.96 -8.06
C GLY A 20 17.99 24.97 -6.92
N ASN A 21 17.82 25.44 -5.68
CA ASN A 21 17.51 24.59 -4.53
C ASN A 21 16.10 23.99 -4.65
N LEU A 22 15.97 22.70 -4.30
CA LEU A 22 14.70 21.99 -4.34
C LEU A 22 13.88 22.28 -3.08
N LEU A 23 12.67 22.77 -3.28
CA LEU A 23 11.68 22.99 -2.24
C LEU A 23 10.54 21.99 -2.37
N GLU A 24 9.97 21.62 -1.23
CA GLU A 24 8.81 20.76 -1.12
C GLU A 24 7.76 21.35 -0.17
N PRO A 25 6.48 20.97 -0.30
CA PRO A 25 5.45 21.40 0.63
C PRO A 25 5.60 20.68 1.99
N LEU A 26 5.56 21.47 3.05
CA LEU A 26 5.44 21.02 4.44
C LEU A 26 4.05 21.36 4.98
N GLU A 27 3.61 20.53 5.92
CA GLU A 27 2.32 20.66 6.60
C GLU A 27 2.51 20.66 8.11
N SER A 28 1.69 21.44 8.81
CA SER A 28 1.49 21.30 10.24
C SER A 28 0.59 20.09 10.47
N LEU A 29 1.08 19.11 11.23
CA LEU A 29 0.38 17.89 11.60
C LEU A 29 0.02 17.95 13.09
N TYR A 30 -1.25 17.72 13.38
CA TYR A 30 -1.80 17.58 14.72
C TYR A 30 -2.29 16.16 14.90
N VAL A 31 -1.78 15.44 15.91
CA VAL A 31 -2.18 14.06 16.21
C VAL A 31 -2.61 13.95 17.66
N ASP A 32 -3.71 13.27 17.92
CA ASP A 32 -4.20 12.99 19.26
C ASP A 32 -4.46 11.49 19.41
N LEU A 33 -3.83 10.86 20.39
CA LEU A 33 -3.83 9.39 20.51
C LEU A 33 -3.72 8.90 21.96
N PRO A 34 -4.06 7.62 22.24
CA PRO A 34 -3.81 7.00 23.53
C PRO A 34 -2.31 6.96 23.90
N ASN A 35 -2.01 7.11 25.18
CA ASN A 35 -0.62 7.11 25.70
C ASN A 35 0.18 5.86 25.32
N GLU A 36 -0.49 4.71 25.22
CA GLU A 36 0.15 3.42 24.90
C GLU A 36 0.72 3.33 23.48
N ASN A 37 0.22 4.14 22.54
CA ASN A 37 0.68 4.13 21.14
C ASN A 37 1.71 5.22 20.82
N LEU A 38 2.08 6.04 21.81
CA LEU A 38 2.95 7.21 21.60
C LEU A 38 4.27 6.86 20.91
N GLY A 39 4.96 5.82 21.38
CA GLY A 39 6.26 5.44 20.84
C GLY A 39 6.19 5.06 19.35
N ASP A 40 5.18 4.27 18.97
CA ASP A 40 5.01 3.81 17.58
C ASP A 40 4.67 4.97 16.65
N ILE A 41 3.81 5.90 17.09
CA ILE A 41 3.45 7.08 16.29
C ILE A 41 4.63 8.04 16.15
N LEU A 42 5.40 8.29 17.21
CA LEU A 42 6.61 9.12 17.12
C LEU A 42 7.62 8.53 16.13
N GLN A 43 7.82 7.21 16.17
CA GLN A 43 8.71 6.53 15.22
C GLN A 43 8.17 6.64 13.79
N SER A 44 6.86 6.51 13.60
CA SER A 44 6.22 6.68 12.28
C SER A 44 6.42 8.09 11.72
N ILE A 45 6.17 9.13 12.53
CA ILE A 45 6.39 10.53 12.14
C ILE A 45 7.85 10.77 11.78
N ALA A 46 8.80 10.29 12.60
CA ALA A 46 10.23 10.46 12.36
C ALA A 46 10.70 9.76 11.06
N ASN A 47 10.24 8.54 10.81
CA ASN A 47 10.54 7.79 9.56
C ASN A 47 10.03 8.54 8.31
N ARG A 48 8.99 9.36 8.48
CA ARG A 48 8.37 10.18 7.45
C ARG A 48 8.95 11.60 7.38
N LYS A 49 10.12 11.82 8.00
CA LYS A 49 10.83 13.11 8.08
C LYS A 49 10.05 14.21 8.80
N GLY A 50 9.10 13.82 9.65
CA GLY A 50 8.40 14.74 10.52
C GLY A 50 9.28 15.20 11.69
N GLU A 51 9.09 16.44 12.09
CA GLU A 51 9.78 17.11 13.18
C GLU A 51 8.75 17.53 14.23
N ILE A 52 8.90 17.03 15.45
CA ILE A 52 7.97 17.32 16.55
C ILE A 52 8.24 18.74 17.06
N LEU A 53 7.20 19.57 17.07
CA LEU A 53 7.24 20.92 17.64
C LEU A 53 6.88 20.91 19.12
N GLY A 54 5.92 20.08 19.51
CA GLY A 54 5.40 20.04 20.87
C GLY A 54 4.59 18.78 21.14
N MET A 55 4.49 18.43 22.42
CA MET A 55 3.62 17.36 22.89
C MET A 55 2.96 17.78 24.21
N ASP A 56 1.64 17.61 24.28
CA ASP A 56 0.85 17.86 25.47
C ASP A 56 0.31 16.54 26.02
N HIS A 57 0.70 16.23 27.25
CA HIS A 57 0.27 15.01 27.95
C HIS A 57 -1.00 15.28 28.76
N HIS A 58 -2.06 14.55 28.44
CA HIS A 58 -3.29 14.51 29.21
C HIS A 58 -3.35 13.23 30.05
N ALA A 59 -4.43 13.04 30.82
CA ALA A 59 -4.55 11.90 31.74
C ALA A 59 -4.46 10.53 31.04
N SER A 60 -5.03 10.39 29.84
CA SER A 60 -5.08 9.13 29.08
C SER A 60 -4.64 9.26 27.61
N ARG A 61 -4.34 10.47 27.16
CA ARG A 61 -4.05 10.78 25.76
C ARG A 61 -2.88 11.73 25.65
N VAL A 62 -2.21 11.73 24.50
CA VAL A 62 -1.18 12.70 24.14
C VAL A 62 -1.59 13.39 22.85
N SER A 63 -1.49 14.72 22.86
CA SER A 63 -1.60 15.53 21.65
C SER A 63 -0.20 15.90 21.17
N ILE A 64 0.07 15.76 19.88
CA ILE A 64 1.35 15.99 19.23
C ILE A 64 1.15 17.06 18.16
N GLU A 65 2.03 18.06 18.14
CA GLU A 65 2.17 18.99 17.02
C GLU A 65 3.52 18.73 16.33
N ALA A 66 3.50 18.61 15.01
CA ALA A 66 4.67 18.34 14.19
C ALA A 66 4.64 19.12 12.87
N ILE A 67 5.80 19.31 12.26
CA ILE A 67 5.92 19.72 10.86
C ILE A 67 6.36 18.49 10.06
N ILE A 68 5.67 18.17 8.98
CA ILE A 68 5.95 17.00 8.15
C ILE A 68 5.84 17.33 6.67
N PRO A 69 6.69 16.78 5.79
CA PRO A 69 6.49 16.91 4.35
C PRO A 69 5.14 16.31 3.92
N THR A 70 4.45 16.93 2.95
CA THR A 70 3.19 16.37 2.40
C THR A 70 3.39 14.93 1.90
N ARG A 71 4.54 14.62 1.29
CA ARG A 71 4.87 13.23 0.89
C ARG A 71 4.95 12.24 2.07
N GLY A 72 5.25 12.72 3.27
CA GLY A 72 5.30 11.92 4.49
C GLY A 72 3.93 11.59 5.04
N LEU A 73 2.90 12.39 4.75
CA LEU A 73 1.52 12.15 5.17
C LEU A 73 0.85 11.01 4.39
N ILE A 74 1.30 10.73 3.16
CA ILE A 74 0.73 9.66 2.32
C ILE A 74 0.83 8.31 3.06
N GLY A 75 -0.30 7.71 3.42
CA GLY A 75 -0.37 6.46 4.17
C GLY A 75 -0.29 6.60 5.70
N PHE A 76 -0.01 7.80 6.23
CA PHE A 76 0.10 8.00 7.68
C PHE A 76 -1.24 7.83 8.40
N GLU A 77 -2.35 8.24 7.80
CA GLU A 77 -3.69 8.04 8.35
C GLU A 77 -3.99 6.56 8.59
N THR A 78 -3.72 5.74 7.57
CA THR A 78 -3.90 4.29 7.65
C THR A 78 -3.04 3.69 8.76
N ASP A 79 -1.79 4.12 8.91
CA ASP A 79 -0.91 3.66 9.99
C ASP A 79 -1.43 4.07 11.37
N LEU A 80 -1.85 5.32 11.52
CA LEU A 80 -2.41 5.84 12.77
C LEU A 80 -3.63 5.02 13.19
N VAL A 81 -4.63 4.88 12.32
CA VAL A 81 -5.85 4.11 12.59
C VAL A 81 -5.53 2.67 12.97
N ASN A 82 -4.57 2.02 12.29
CA ASN A 82 -4.20 0.65 12.59
C ASN A 82 -3.47 0.51 13.94
N LEU A 83 -2.49 1.38 14.21
CA LEU A 83 -1.69 1.35 15.44
C LEU A 83 -2.54 1.66 16.68
N THR A 84 -3.44 2.64 16.57
CA THR A 84 -4.32 3.06 17.67
C THR A 84 -5.67 2.33 17.69
N ARG A 85 -5.87 1.34 16.81
CA ARG A 85 -7.14 0.62 16.66
C ARG A 85 -8.37 1.55 16.46
N GLY A 86 -8.16 2.65 15.75
CA GLY A 86 -9.18 3.65 15.44
C GLY A 86 -9.37 4.76 16.49
N GLU A 87 -8.63 4.76 17.60
CA GLU A 87 -8.75 5.80 18.63
C GLU A 87 -7.91 7.07 18.37
N GLY A 88 -6.99 7.00 17.41
CA GLY A 88 -6.13 8.09 17.00
C GLY A 88 -6.87 9.04 16.07
N LEU A 89 -6.69 10.33 16.31
CA LEU A 89 -7.22 11.41 15.50
C LEU A 89 -6.05 12.18 14.92
N MET A 90 -6.18 12.63 13.67
CA MET A 90 -5.24 13.56 13.10
C MET A 90 -5.95 14.65 12.31
N SER A 91 -5.28 15.78 12.20
CA SER A 91 -5.58 16.80 11.19
C SER A 91 -4.28 17.41 10.72
N HIS A 92 -4.27 17.94 9.51
CA HIS A 92 -3.11 18.61 8.98
C HIS A 92 -3.52 19.82 8.15
N LEU A 93 -2.59 20.76 8.01
CA LEU A 93 -2.78 21.97 7.23
C LEU A 93 -1.47 22.32 6.50
N PHE A 94 -1.59 22.67 5.22
CA PHE A 94 -0.47 23.22 4.46
C PHE A 94 0.15 24.41 5.21
N ARG A 95 1.47 24.35 5.37
CA ARG A 95 2.24 25.36 6.10
C ARG A 95 3.00 26.26 5.13
N GLU A 96 3.95 25.68 4.41
CA GLU A 96 4.88 26.43 3.55
C GLU A 96 5.65 25.48 2.62
N TYR A 97 6.36 26.05 1.64
CA TYR A 97 7.39 25.34 0.90
C TYR A 97 8.74 25.52 1.62
N ALA A 98 9.45 24.44 1.86
CA ALA A 98 10.74 24.45 2.56
C ALA A 98 11.77 23.56 1.85
N PRO A 99 13.07 23.66 2.20
CA PRO A 99 14.10 22.81 1.61
C PRO A 99 13.80 21.32 1.77
N PHE A 100 14.07 20.56 0.72
CA PHE A 100 13.88 19.11 0.67
C PHE A 100 14.49 18.40 1.89
N LYS A 101 13.63 17.74 2.68
CA LYS A 101 13.96 17.02 3.92
C LYS A 101 14.62 15.64 3.69
N GLY A 102 14.86 15.25 2.44
CA GLY A 102 15.49 13.99 2.07
C GLY A 102 14.51 12.86 1.76
N GLU A 103 15.03 11.75 1.24
CA GLU A 103 14.23 10.61 0.79
C GLU A 103 13.39 9.97 1.90
N ILE A 104 12.16 9.62 1.56
CA ILE A 104 11.28 8.78 2.38
C ILE A 104 11.20 7.42 1.71
N SER A 105 11.55 6.38 2.47
CA SER A 105 11.47 5.00 1.99
C SER A 105 10.04 4.67 1.55
N GLY A 106 9.91 4.06 0.37
CA GLY A 106 8.64 3.53 -0.11
C GLY A 106 8.18 2.31 0.69
N ARG A 107 7.18 1.62 0.11
CA ARG A 107 6.67 0.34 0.61
C ARG A 107 7.82 -0.66 0.80
N GLY A 108 7.99 -1.18 2.02
CA GLY A 108 9.04 -2.18 2.33
C GLY A 108 8.75 -3.60 1.79
N ARG A 109 7.51 -3.85 1.35
CA ARG A 109 7.03 -5.14 0.83
C ARG A 109 6.86 -5.10 -0.69
N GLY A 110 7.09 -6.22 -1.36
CA GLY A 110 6.76 -6.34 -2.78
C GLY A 110 5.28 -6.62 -3.02
N VAL A 111 4.88 -6.67 -4.29
CA VAL A 111 3.53 -7.11 -4.69
C VAL A 111 3.56 -8.47 -5.38
N MET A 112 2.47 -9.22 -5.25
CA MET A 112 2.23 -10.46 -6.00
C MET A 112 1.49 -10.11 -7.29
N VAL A 113 2.10 -10.37 -8.44
CA VAL A 113 1.62 -9.92 -9.76
C VAL A 113 1.19 -11.11 -10.60
N SER A 114 -0.03 -11.09 -11.13
CA SER A 114 -0.55 -12.14 -12.01
C SER A 114 0.27 -12.23 -13.30
N MET A 115 0.58 -13.46 -13.70
CA MET A 115 1.28 -13.76 -14.94
C MET A 115 0.34 -14.01 -16.13
N GLU A 116 -0.94 -14.27 -15.88
CA GLU A 116 -1.87 -14.74 -16.90
C GLU A 116 -3.25 -14.12 -16.72
N ASN A 117 -4.04 -14.17 -17.81
CA ASN A 117 -5.44 -13.81 -17.82
C ASN A 117 -6.30 -15.03 -17.50
N GLY A 118 -7.35 -14.85 -16.69
CA GLY A 118 -8.31 -15.92 -16.42
C GLY A 118 -9.08 -15.68 -15.13
N VAL A 119 -9.56 -16.77 -14.53
CA VAL A 119 -10.33 -16.75 -13.28
C VAL A 119 -9.50 -17.35 -12.16
N SER A 120 -9.46 -16.69 -11.00
CA SER A 120 -8.70 -17.16 -9.85
C SER A 120 -9.27 -18.47 -9.28
N THR A 121 -8.39 -19.43 -8.96
CA THR A 121 -8.81 -20.71 -8.38
C THR A 121 -8.43 -20.80 -6.90
N ALA A 122 -9.29 -21.42 -6.08
CA ALA A 122 -8.97 -21.62 -4.67
C ALA A 122 -7.68 -22.42 -4.47
N TYR A 123 -7.39 -23.36 -5.38
CA TYR A 123 -6.15 -24.15 -5.36
C TYR A 123 -4.90 -23.28 -5.55
N ALA A 124 -4.91 -22.38 -6.54
CA ALA A 124 -3.79 -21.47 -6.78
C ALA A 124 -3.61 -20.50 -5.60
N LEU A 125 -4.70 -19.87 -5.16
CA LEU A 125 -4.69 -18.90 -4.06
C LEU A 125 -4.19 -19.51 -2.75
N ASN A 126 -4.51 -20.77 -2.47
CA ASN A 126 -4.01 -21.47 -1.28
C ASN A 126 -2.49 -21.60 -1.25
N ASN A 127 -1.85 -21.75 -2.41
CA ASN A 127 -0.40 -21.81 -2.50
C ASN A 127 0.22 -20.40 -2.46
N ILE A 128 -0.48 -19.41 -3.03
CA ILE A 128 -0.01 -18.02 -3.09
C ILE A 128 -0.07 -17.35 -1.71
N GLN A 129 -1.14 -17.58 -0.92
CA GLN A 129 -1.28 -16.98 0.42
C GLN A 129 -0.15 -17.39 1.39
N ALA A 130 0.53 -18.51 1.17
CA ALA A 130 1.71 -18.88 1.94
C ALA A 130 2.90 -17.91 1.73
N ARG A 131 2.82 -17.02 0.73
CA ARG A 131 3.84 -16.03 0.36
C ARG A 131 3.46 -14.60 0.75
N GLY A 132 2.26 -14.39 1.29
CA GLY A 132 1.80 -13.07 1.69
C GLY A 132 0.27 -12.96 1.70
N ARG A 133 -0.24 -11.73 1.69
CA ARG A 133 -1.68 -11.48 1.87
C ARG A 133 -2.35 -11.27 0.52
N LEU A 134 -3.46 -11.96 0.28
CA LEU A 134 -4.21 -11.84 -0.97
C LEU A 134 -5.12 -10.60 -0.95
N PHE A 135 -5.33 -9.99 -2.13
CA PHE A 135 -6.32 -8.93 -2.36
C PHE A 135 -7.57 -9.44 -3.08
N ILE A 136 -7.46 -10.63 -3.67
CA ILE A 136 -8.53 -11.32 -4.40
C ILE A 136 -8.91 -12.63 -3.70
N GLY A 137 -10.16 -13.01 -3.83
CA GLY A 137 -10.70 -14.32 -3.50
C GLY A 137 -10.78 -15.22 -4.73
N PRO A 138 -11.30 -16.46 -4.55
CA PRO A 138 -11.53 -17.39 -5.65
C PRO A 138 -12.69 -16.90 -6.54
N GLN A 139 -12.67 -17.31 -7.81
CA GLN A 139 -13.67 -16.93 -8.82
C GLN A 139 -13.69 -15.44 -9.18
N GLU A 140 -12.54 -14.77 -9.07
CA GLU A 140 -12.36 -13.39 -9.52
C GLU A 140 -11.60 -13.35 -10.84
N ASP A 141 -12.06 -12.48 -11.76
CA ASP A 141 -11.37 -12.22 -13.03
C ASP A 141 -10.06 -11.49 -12.79
N VAL A 142 -8.98 -12.05 -13.33
CA VAL A 142 -7.62 -11.54 -13.22
C VAL A 142 -6.99 -11.42 -14.60
N TYR A 143 -6.07 -10.47 -14.72
CA TYR A 143 -5.33 -10.25 -15.95
C TYR A 143 -3.83 -10.14 -15.68
N GLU A 144 -3.01 -10.37 -16.71
CA GLU A 144 -1.55 -10.24 -16.63
C GLU A 144 -1.15 -8.85 -16.15
N GLY A 145 -0.28 -8.77 -15.15
CA GLY A 145 0.15 -7.51 -14.56
C GLY A 145 -0.79 -6.93 -13.50
N MET A 146 -1.95 -7.57 -13.26
CA MET A 146 -2.79 -7.27 -12.10
C MET A 146 -2.08 -7.67 -10.80
N ILE A 147 -2.13 -6.79 -9.80
CA ILE A 147 -1.63 -7.08 -8.45
C ILE A 147 -2.72 -7.81 -7.69
N VAL A 148 -2.41 -9.04 -7.27
CA VAL A 148 -3.35 -9.96 -6.63
C VAL A 148 -3.10 -10.13 -5.13
N GLY A 149 -2.06 -9.48 -4.60
CA GLY A 149 -1.76 -9.46 -3.18
C GLY A 149 -0.43 -8.77 -2.84
N GLU A 150 -0.14 -8.72 -1.56
CA GLU A 150 1.10 -8.22 -0.98
C GLU A 150 2.07 -9.38 -0.70
N ASN A 151 3.32 -9.26 -1.14
CA ASN A 151 4.37 -10.21 -0.83
C ASN A 151 4.90 -9.98 0.60
N ALA A 152 5.10 -11.06 1.36
CA ALA A 152 5.68 -10.98 2.71
C ALA A 152 7.14 -10.48 2.72
N ARG A 153 7.82 -10.52 1.55
CA ARG A 153 9.21 -10.08 1.38
C ARG A 153 9.30 -8.86 0.45
N PRO A 154 10.41 -8.10 0.49
CA PRO A 154 10.70 -7.10 -0.52
C PRO A 154 10.79 -7.74 -1.92
N GLY A 155 10.43 -6.95 -2.94
CA GLY A 155 10.51 -7.33 -4.35
C GLY A 155 9.26 -8.07 -4.87
N ASP A 156 8.92 -7.77 -6.11
CA ASP A 156 7.70 -8.29 -6.73
C ASP A 156 7.80 -9.78 -7.05
N LEU A 157 6.70 -10.50 -6.80
CA LEU A 157 6.59 -11.93 -7.00
C LEU A 157 5.61 -12.22 -8.15
N PRO A 158 6.06 -12.71 -9.31
CA PRO A 158 5.15 -13.20 -10.34
C PRO A 158 4.46 -14.49 -9.86
N VAL A 159 3.14 -14.54 -9.98
CA VAL A 159 2.29 -15.67 -9.55
C VAL A 159 1.27 -16.03 -10.61
N ASN A 160 0.86 -17.31 -10.66
CA ASN A 160 -0.25 -17.75 -11.51
C ASN A 160 -1.48 -18.06 -10.63
N PRO A 161 -2.43 -17.11 -10.50
CA PRO A 161 -3.67 -17.30 -9.73
C PRO A 161 -4.71 -18.18 -10.44
N CYS A 162 -4.54 -18.49 -11.73
CA CYS A 162 -5.48 -19.27 -12.55
C CYS A 162 -5.16 -20.77 -12.56
N LYS A 163 -4.04 -21.18 -11.93
CA LYS A 163 -3.58 -22.57 -11.97
C LYS A 163 -4.64 -23.55 -11.45
N ALA A 164 -5.04 -24.48 -12.30
CA ALA A 164 -5.94 -25.56 -11.92
C ALA A 164 -5.21 -26.66 -11.13
N LYS A 165 -5.96 -27.37 -10.27
CA LYS A 165 -5.46 -28.57 -9.59
C LYS A 165 -5.27 -29.68 -10.64
N HIS A 166 -4.06 -30.19 -10.81
CA HIS A 166 -3.84 -31.36 -11.65
C HIS A 166 -4.50 -32.56 -10.96
N LEU A 167 -5.48 -33.17 -11.62
CA LEU A 167 -6.14 -34.39 -11.17
C LEU A 167 -5.20 -35.58 -11.41
N THR A 168 -4.13 -35.69 -10.64
CA THR A 168 -3.45 -36.99 -10.52
C THR A 168 -4.36 -37.90 -9.71
N ASN A 169 -4.70 -39.07 -10.26
CA ASN A 169 -5.43 -40.17 -9.60
C ASN A 169 -4.66 -40.77 -8.40
N MET A 170 -3.91 -39.95 -7.66
CA MET A 170 -3.19 -40.34 -6.47
C MET A 170 -4.08 -40.03 -5.27
N ARG A 171 -4.82 -41.07 -4.87
CA ARG A 171 -5.62 -41.14 -3.66
C ARG A 171 -4.66 -41.11 -2.45
N SER A 172 -4.16 -39.93 -2.12
CA SER A 172 -3.33 -39.74 -0.93
C SER A 172 -4.21 -39.92 0.31
N GLN A 173 -3.96 -41.02 1.01
CA GLN A 173 -4.34 -41.28 2.40
C GLN A 173 -4.00 -40.03 3.23
N GLY A 174 -5.01 -39.24 3.55
CA GLY A 174 -4.87 -37.92 4.13
C GLY A 174 -6.13 -37.14 3.85
N GLU A 175 -7.05 -37.21 4.81
CA GLU A 175 -8.36 -36.56 4.92
C GLU A 175 -8.57 -35.31 4.06
N GLY A 176 -9.77 -35.22 3.47
CA GLY A 176 -10.27 -34.07 2.72
C GLY A 176 -10.38 -32.79 3.56
N LYS A 177 -9.26 -32.24 4.01
CA LYS A 177 -9.18 -30.88 4.49
C LYS A 177 -9.54 -29.98 3.31
N GLY A 178 -10.70 -29.33 3.42
CA GLY A 178 -11.10 -28.28 2.49
C GLY A 178 -9.99 -27.23 2.38
N ILE A 179 -9.85 -26.62 1.21
CA ILE A 179 -8.93 -25.51 1.03
C ILE A 179 -9.38 -24.38 1.95
N GLN A 180 -8.54 -24.00 2.91
CA GLN A 180 -8.80 -22.89 3.82
C GLN A 180 -8.07 -21.66 3.31
N LEU A 181 -8.83 -20.66 2.86
CA LEU A 181 -8.29 -19.37 2.43
C LEU A 181 -8.51 -18.33 3.51
N GLU A 182 -7.50 -17.51 3.76
CA GLU A 182 -7.67 -16.29 4.53
C GLU A 182 -8.56 -15.30 3.76
N ALA A 183 -9.31 -14.48 4.50
CA ALA A 183 -10.13 -13.44 3.89
C ALA A 183 -9.22 -12.43 3.14
N PRO A 184 -9.50 -12.13 1.86
CA PRO A 184 -8.71 -11.17 1.11
C PRO A 184 -8.75 -9.77 1.74
N LEU A 185 -7.63 -9.07 1.74
CA LEU A 185 -7.58 -7.67 2.14
C LEU A 185 -8.24 -6.82 1.05
N ARG A 186 -9.45 -6.33 1.32
CA ARG A 186 -10.13 -5.35 0.48
C ARG A 186 -9.69 -3.94 0.89
N MET A 187 -9.20 -3.16 -0.07
CA MET A 187 -8.80 -1.78 0.14
C MET A 187 -9.91 -0.83 -0.31
N THR A 188 -10.03 0.31 0.37
CA THR A 188 -10.79 1.45 -0.16
C THR A 188 -9.97 2.15 -1.25
N LEU A 189 -10.58 3.10 -1.96
CA LEU A 189 -9.90 3.85 -3.02
C LEU A 189 -8.71 4.64 -2.44
N GLU A 190 -8.92 5.30 -1.31
CA GLU A 190 -7.93 6.12 -0.61
C GLU A 190 -6.73 5.25 -0.23
N ARG A 191 -6.99 4.12 0.45
CA ARG A 191 -5.94 3.17 0.84
C ARG A 191 -5.22 2.59 -0.38
N ALA A 192 -5.92 2.31 -1.47
CA ALA A 192 -5.31 1.80 -2.70
C ALA A 192 -4.36 2.82 -3.32
N ILE A 193 -4.77 4.09 -3.38
CA ILE A 193 -3.99 5.21 -3.91
C ILE A 193 -2.73 5.46 -3.06
N GLU A 194 -2.83 5.34 -1.74
CA GLU A 194 -1.68 5.42 -0.83
C GLU A 194 -0.74 4.22 -0.95
N TYR A 195 -1.26 3.04 -1.27
CA TYR A 195 -0.53 1.77 -1.30
C TYR A 195 0.33 1.56 -2.54
N ILE A 196 -0.13 2.04 -3.70
CA ILE A 196 0.55 1.81 -4.98
C ILE A 196 1.90 2.53 -5.06
N ASP A 197 2.83 1.94 -5.78
CA ASP A 197 4.12 2.56 -6.10
C ASP A 197 4.10 3.34 -7.42
N ILE A 198 5.19 4.02 -7.75
CA ILE A 198 5.33 4.87 -8.95
C ILE A 198 5.15 4.11 -10.28
N ASP A 199 5.37 2.80 -10.27
CA ASP A 199 5.21 1.92 -11.43
C ASP A 199 3.85 1.18 -11.44
N GLU A 200 2.89 1.67 -10.66
CA GLU A 200 1.58 1.05 -10.41
C GLU A 200 0.43 2.03 -10.63
N TYR A 201 -0.75 1.46 -10.89
CA TYR A 201 -2.01 2.21 -10.99
C TYR A 201 -3.12 1.52 -10.19
N VAL A 202 -4.01 2.35 -9.67
CA VAL A 202 -5.34 1.93 -9.22
C VAL A 202 -6.30 2.07 -10.40
N GLU A 203 -6.91 0.96 -10.80
CA GLU A 203 -8.00 0.94 -11.76
C GLU A 203 -9.34 0.98 -11.00
N ALA A 204 -10.06 2.09 -11.16
CA ALA A 204 -11.34 2.31 -10.50
C ALA A 204 -12.47 2.29 -11.52
N THR A 205 -13.43 1.39 -11.31
CA THR A 205 -14.69 1.31 -12.05
C THR A 205 -15.86 1.43 -11.08
N PRO A 206 -17.11 1.61 -11.54
CA PRO A 206 -18.27 1.65 -10.66
C PRO A 206 -18.50 0.36 -9.84
N LYS A 207 -17.89 -0.77 -10.25
CA LYS A 207 -18.11 -2.09 -9.65
C LYS A 207 -16.86 -2.72 -9.04
N SER A 208 -15.68 -2.23 -9.41
CA SER A 208 -14.42 -2.87 -9.04
C SER A 208 -13.33 -1.84 -8.81
N LEU A 209 -12.47 -2.17 -7.85
CA LEU A 209 -11.23 -1.47 -7.57
C LEU A 209 -10.12 -2.50 -7.70
N ARG A 210 -9.19 -2.26 -8.63
CA ARG A 210 -8.09 -3.19 -8.93
C ARG A 210 -6.76 -2.47 -8.87
N LEU A 211 -5.72 -3.20 -8.47
CA LEU A 211 -4.35 -2.72 -8.50
C LEU A 211 -3.63 -3.39 -9.66
N ARG A 212 -2.78 -2.66 -10.38
CA ARG A 212 -1.99 -3.21 -11.48
C ARG A 212 -0.65 -2.52 -11.62
N LYS A 213 0.29 -3.21 -12.28
CA LYS A 213 1.48 -2.57 -12.79
C LYS A 213 1.15 -1.65 -13.97
N ARG A 214 1.93 -0.59 -14.12
CA ARG A 214 1.92 0.31 -15.27
C ARG A 214 2.24 -0.46 -16.55
N ILE A 215 3.33 -1.22 -16.53
CA ILE A 215 3.69 -2.17 -17.60
C ILE A 215 3.17 -3.56 -17.20
N LEU A 216 2.23 -4.09 -17.98
CA LEU A 216 1.60 -5.39 -17.69
C LEU A 216 2.52 -6.56 -17.95
N ASP A 217 3.23 -6.55 -19.08
CA ASP A 217 4.13 -7.63 -19.48
C ASP A 217 5.36 -7.71 -18.57
N ALA A 218 5.61 -8.90 -18.03
CA ALA A 218 6.70 -9.12 -17.08
C ALA A 218 8.10 -8.96 -17.71
N THR A 219 8.25 -9.26 -19.00
CA THR A 219 9.51 -9.14 -19.73
C THR A 219 9.85 -7.67 -19.99
N ALA A 220 8.85 -6.89 -20.40
CA ALA A 220 8.94 -5.47 -20.62
C ALA A 220 9.26 -4.72 -19.31
N ARG A 221 8.66 -5.12 -18.18
CA ARG A 221 9.03 -4.57 -16.85
C ARG A 221 10.51 -4.77 -16.54
N LYS A 222 11.04 -5.98 -16.75
CA LYS A 222 12.46 -6.27 -16.52
C LYS A 222 13.38 -5.44 -17.41
N ARG A 223 12.99 -5.19 -18.67
CA ARG A 223 13.75 -4.32 -19.58
C ARG A 223 13.71 -2.87 -19.13
N ALA A 224 12.55 -2.36 -18.73
CA ALA A 224 12.39 -0.99 -18.26
C ALA A 224 13.17 -0.72 -16.96
N ALA A 225 13.24 -1.69 -16.04
CA ALA A 225 14.01 -1.57 -14.81
C ALA A 225 15.55 -1.65 -15.01
N ALA A 226 16.00 -2.10 -16.18
CA ALA A 226 17.42 -2.22 -16.52
C ALA A 226 17.95 -1.03 -17.34
N ALA A 227 17.08 -0.11 -17.73
CA ALA A 227 17.39 1.12 -18.47
C ALA A 227 17.48 2.31 -17.50
#